data_AF-A0A535FX68-F1
#
_entry.id   AF-A0A535FX68-F1
#
_cell.length_a   1.000
_cell.length_b   1.000
_cell.length_c   1.000
_cell.angle_alpha   90.00
_cell.angle_beta   90.00
_cell.angle_gamma   90.00
#
_symmetry.space_group_name_H-M   'P 1'
#
loop_
_entity.id
_entity.type
_entity.pdbx_description
1 polymer ?
#
loop_
_entity_poly.entity_id
_entity_poly.type
_entity_poly.pdbx_seq_one_letter_code
_entity_poly.pdbx_strand_id
1 'polypeptide(L)'
;KMGLFSFDDSPQAVFLGRELAGNPHISQRTAAIIDEEVTRMLNEGFQTAETILAANRTKLDTLASALLQEEVLEEDQIMRLIGPRALEGGAAIPKPFRPAVTDAEAQI
;
A
#
# COMPACT_ATOMS: atom_id res chain seq x y z
N LYS A 1 5.74 6.83 -18.72
CA LYS A 1 4.37 6.33 -19.03
C LYS A 1 4.50 4.87 -19.45
N MET A 2 4.40 3.95 -18.50
CA MET A 2 4.28 2.51 -18.77
C MET A 2 2.85 2.11 -18.45
N GLY A 3 2.17 1.51 -19.42
CA GLY A 3 0.82 0.96 -19.25
C GLY A 3 0.82 -0.35 -18.46
N LEU A 4 -0.37 -0.89 -18.23
CA LEU A 4 -0.65 -2.09 -17.43
C LEU A 4 0.13 -3.31 -17.95
N PHE A 5 1.21 -3.71 -17.25
CA PHE A 5 1.94 -4.95 -17.51
C PHE A 5 1.92 -5.80 -16.25
N SER A 6 1.33 -6.99 -16.34
CA SER A 6 1.27 -7.97 -15.25
C SER A 6 2.50 -8.88 -15.34
N PHE A 7 3.24 -9.02 -14.24
CA PHE A 7 4.30 -10.02 -14.08
C PHE A 7 3.74 -11.11 -13.17
N ASP A 8 3.41 -12.27 -13.73
CA ASP A 8 2.99 -13.46 -12.98
C ASP A 8 4.24 -14.34 -12.77
N ASP A 9 4.65 -14.53 -11.51
CA ASP A 9 5.73 -15.42 -11.10
C ASP A 9 5.09 -16.65 -10.43
N SER A 10 4.37 -17.45 -11.22
CA SER A 10 3.81 -18.71 -10.77
C SER A 10 4.77 -19.86 -11.14
N PRO A 11 5.35 -20.60 -10.17
CA PRO A 11 6.21 -21.74 -10.48
C PRO A 11 5.34 -22.96 -10.81
N GLN A 12 4.86 -23.05 -12.06
CA GLN A 12 4.21 -24.28 -12.54
C GLN A 12 5.24 -25.37 -12.88
N ALA A 13 4.96 -26.56 -12.37
CA ALA A 13 5.80 -27.74 -12.37
C ALA A 13 6.21 -28.21 -13.78
N VAL A 14 7.52 -28.26 -13.99
CA VAL A 14 8.30 -29.35 -14.63
C VAL A 14 7.47 -30.43 -15.32
N PHE A 15 7.34 -30.39 -16.66
CA PHE A 15 7.44 -31.57 -17.53
C PHE A 15 7.35 -31.10 -19.00
N LEU A 16 8.34 -31.52 -19.81
CA LEU A 16 8.60 -31.18 -21.23
C LEU A 16 9.39 -29.88 -21.52
N GLY A 17 10.70 -30.05 -21.74
CA GLY A 17 11.50 -29.12 -22.56
C GLY A 17 12.35 -28.10 -21.81
N ARG A 18 13.13 -28.53 -20.80
CA ARG A 18 13.94 -27.65 -19.94
C ARG A 18 15.23 -27.07 -20.60
N GLU A 19 15.44 -27.21 -21.91
CA GLU A 19 16.65 -26.66 -22.56
C GLU A 19 16.40 -25.48 -23.50
N LEU A 20 15.15 -25.05 -23.72
CA LEU A 20 14.85 -23.98 -24.70
C LEU A 20 14.09 -22.76 -24.15
N ALA A 21 13.55 -22.81 -22.93
CA ALA A 21 12.89 -21.64 -22.33
C ALA A 21 13.81 -21.01 -21.30
N GLY A 22 14.60 -20.03 -21.74
CA GLY A 22 15.41 -19.19 -20.87
C GLY A 22 14.55 -18.60 -19.75
N ASN A 23 15.16 -18.40 -18.58
CA ASN A 23 14.58 -17.61 -17.50
C ASN A 23 13.95 -16.34 -18.09
N PRO A 24 12.80 -15.85 -17.59
CA PRO A 24 12.39 -14.48 -17.86
C PRO A 24 13.45 -13.55 -17.25
N HIS A 25 14.50 -13.28 -18.01
CA HIS A 25 15.57 -12.37 -17.64
C HIS A 25 14.96 -10.96 -17.67
N ILE A 26 14.52 -10.48 -16.51
CA ILE A 26 14.27 -9.05 -16.30
C ILE A 26 15.57 -8.35 -16.69
N SER A 27 15.52 -7.50 -17.72
CA SER A 27 16.71 -6.75 -18.12
C SER A 27 17.14 -5.83 -16.97
N GLN A 28 18.44 -5.63 -16.75
CA GLN A 28 18.92 -4.69 -15.73
C GLN A 28 18.28 -3.30 -15.87
N ARG A 29 18.01 -2.88 -17.12
CA ARG A 29 17.30 -1.65 -17.44
C ARG A 29 15.86 -1.66 -16.93
N THR A 30 15.15 -2.78 -17.08
CA THR A 30 13.76 -2.92 -16.61
C THR A 30 13.70 -2.96 -15.08
N ALA A 31 14.63 -3.66 -14.43
CA ALA A 31 14.73 -3.68 -12.97
C ALA A 31 15.00 -2.27 -12.41
N ALA A 32 15.93 -1.54 -13.01
CA ALA A 32 16.22 -0.16 -12.61
C ALA A 32 15.00 0.77 -12.72
N ILE A 33 14.17 0.60 -13.76
CA ILE A 33 12.93 1.37 -13.94
C ILE A 33 11.90 1.01 -12.84
N ILE A 34 11.79 -0.27 -12.46
CA ILE A 34 10.88 -0.70 -11.40
C ILE A 34 11.30 -0.07 -10.07
N ASP A 35 12.59 -0.12 -9.72
CA ASP A 35 13.11 0.45 -8.47
C ASP A 35 12.89 1.97 -8.40
N GLU A 36 13.07 2.67 -9.52
CA GLU A 36 12.79 4.11 -9.64
C GLU A 36 11.31 4.42 -9.38
N GLU A 37 10.40 3.66 -10.01
CA GLU A 37 8.97 3.86 -9.84
C GLU A 37 8.49 3.52 -8.41
N VAL A 38 9.02 2.46 -7.79
CA VAL A 38 8.72 2.11 -6.40
C VAL A 38 9.18 3.24 -5.47
N THR A 39 10.40 3.74 -5.67
CA THR A 39 10.94 4.85 -4.87
C THR A 39 10.10 6.11 -5.02
N ARG A 40 9.67 6.43 -6.25
CA ARG A 40 8.77 7.56 -6.53
C ARG A 40 7.44 7.43 -5.78
N MET A 41 6.80 6.26 -5.85
CA MET A 41 5.52 6.00 -5.17
C MET A 41 5.64 6.12 -3.65
N LEU A 42 6.73 5.59 -3.06
CA LEU A 42 6.98 5.71 -1.62
C LEU A 42 7.16 7.17 -1.19
N ASN A 43 7.93 7.96 -1.96
CA ASN A 43 8.13 9.37 -1.68
C ASN A 43 6.81 10.17 -1.79
N GLU A 44 6.00 9.90 -2.81
CA GLU A 44 4.68 10.54 -2.97
C GLU A 44 3.75 10.20 -1.80
N GLY A 45 3.72 8.94 -1.37
CA GLY A 45 2.94 8.50 -0.21
C GLY A 45 3.41 9.16 1.09
N PHE A 46 4.73 9.23 1.30
CA PHE A 46 5.32 9.87 2.47
C PHE A 46 4.99 11.35 2.54
N GLN A 47 5.19 12.10 1.45
CA GLN A 47 4.86 13.53 1.38
C GLN A 47 3.38 13.79 1.59
N THR A 48 2.53 12.93 1.04
CA THR A 48 1.07 13.01 1.25
C THR A 48 0.72 12.82 2.72
N ALA A 49 1.29 11.81 3.37
CA ALA A 49 1.08 11.56 4.80
C ALA A 49 1.58 12.73 5.65
N GLU A 50 2.78 13.24 5.39
CA GLU A 50 3.35 14.39 6.09
C GLU A 50 2.46 15.63 5.95
N THR A 51 1.97 15.90 4.73
CA THR A 51 1.06 17.02 4.46
C THR A 51 -0.25 16.89 5.24
N ILE A 52 -0.85 15.69 5.27
CA ILE A 52 -2.10 15.44 6.00
C ILE A 52 -1.87 15.61 7.51
N LEU A 53 -0.79 15.06 8.06
CA LEU A 53 -0.46 15.17 9.48
C LEU A 53 -0.16 16.62 9.87
N ALA A 54 0.59 17.36 9.05
CA ALA A 54 0.88 18.77 9.27
C ALA A 54 -0.39 19.63 9.22
N ALA A 55 -1.26 19.40 8.24
CA ALA A 55 -2.54 20.11 8.12
C ALA A 55 -3.48 19.82 9.32
N ASN A 56 -3.36 18.64 9.95
CA ASN A 56 -4.17 18.23 11.10
C ASN A 56 -3.39 18.25 12.42
N ARG A 57 -2.33 19.07 12.51
CA ARG A 57 -1.40 19.05 13.65
C ARG A 57 -2.10 19.19 15.02
N THR A 58 -3.07 20.08 15.13
CA THR A 58 -3.84 20.28 16.37
C THR A 58 -4.61 19.02 16.80
N LYS A 59 -5.21 18.30 15.85
CA LYS A 59 -5.91 17.03 16.10
C LYS A 59 -4.93 15.94 16.54
N LEU A 60 -3.76 15.88 15.89
CA LEU A 60 -2.69 14.96 16.25
C LEU A 60 -2.18 15.21 17.68
N ASP A 61 -1.92 16.46 18.04
CA ASP A 61 -1.44 16.83 19.38
C ASP A 61 -2.50 16.54 20.46
N THR A 62 -3.79 16.69 20.13
CA THR A 62 -4.90 16.32 21.01
C THR A 62 -4.96 14.81 21.25
N LEU A 63 -4.83 14.01 20.19
CA LEU A 63 -4.77 12.55 20.31
C LEU A 63 -3.54 12.08 21.09
N ALA A 64 -2.37 12.65 20.81
CA ALA A 64 -1.14 12.31 21.52
C ALA A 64 -1.26 12.62 23.02
N SER A 65 -1.84 13.77 23.37
CA SER A 65 -2.07 14.16 24.76
C SER A 65 -3.06 13.21 25.47
N ALA A 66 -4.13 12.81 24.79
CA ALA A 66 -5.09 11.86 25.31
C ALA A 66 -4.49 10.45 25.51
N LEU A 67 -3.66 9.97 24.55
CA LEU A 67 -2.95 8.69 24.67
C LEU A 67 -1.92 8.69 25.81
N LEU A 68 -1.29 9.83 26.10
CA LEU A 68 -0.41 9.95 27.27
C LEU A 68 -1.16 9.82 28.60
N GLN A 69 -2.47 10.12 28.63
CA GLN A 69 -3.28 10.03 29.84
C GLN A 69 -3.96 8.68 30.01
N GLU A 70 -4.53 8.11 28.94
CA GLU A 70 -5.35 6.90 29.03
C GLU A 70 -4.68 5.64 28.43
N GLU A 71 -3.51 5.77 27.78
CA GLU A 71 -2.73 4.72 27.10
C GLU A 71 -3.42 4.05 25.90
N VAL A 72 -4.74 3.89 25.95
CA VAL A 72 -5.59 3.28 24.93
C VAL A 72 -6.82 4.17 24.73
N LEU A 73 -7.20 4.42 23.48
CA LEU A 73 -8.41 5.15 23.13
C LEU A 73 -9.27 4.28 22.21
N GLU A 74 -10.54 4.14 22.56
CA GLU A 74 -11.57 3.48 21.76
C GLU A 74 -12.12 4.42 20.67
N GLU A 75 -12.79 3.84 19.67
CA GLU A 75 -13.33 4.58 18.52
C GLU A 75 -14.21 5.77 18.93
N ASP A 76 -15.13 5.58 19.88
CA ASP A 76 -16.01 6.64 20.38
C ASP A 76 -15.24 7.79 21.07
N GLN A 77 -14.10 7.49 21.70
CA GLN A 77 -13.24 8.51 22.31
C GLN A 77 -12.54 9.32 21.22
N ILE A 78 -12.00 8.64 20.21
CA ILE A 78 -11.34 9.29 19.06
C ILE A 78 -12.33 10.21 18.32
N MET A 79 -13.54 9.72 18.05
CA MET A 79 -14.58 10.52 17.37
C MET A 79 -14.96 11.77 18.16
N ARG A 80 -15.02 11.67 19.50
CA ARG A 80 -15.27 12.83 20.38
C ARG A 80 -14.11 13.83 20.37
N LEU A 81 -12.87 13.35 20.25
CA LEU A 81 -11.67 14.19 20.31
C LEU A 81 -11.40 14.93 18.99
N ILE A 82 -11.51 14.25 17.84
CA ILE A 82 -11.06 14.79 16.54
C ILE A 82 -12.14 14.83 15.45
N GLY A 83 -13.35 14.41 15.79
CA GLY A 83 -14.51 14.37 14.90
C GLY A 83 -14.66 13.06 14.13
N PRO A 84 -15.67 12.98 13.24
CA PRO A 84 -15.97 11.78 12.48
C PRO A 84 -14.84 11.44 11.49
N ARG A 85 -14.76 10.16 11.11
CA ARG A 85 -13.78 9.65 10.16
C ARG A 85 -13.95 10.34 8.81
N ALA A 86 -12.85 10.85 8.26
CA ALA A 86 -12.86 11.56 6.97
C ALA A 86 -13.42 10.72 5.79
N LEU A 87 -13.40 9.39 5.91
CA LEU A 87 -13.86 8.45 4.89
C LEU A 87 -15.38 8.21 4.91
N GLU A 88 -16.10 8.62 5.95
CA GLU A 88 -17.57 8.49 6.04
C GLU A 88 -18.30 9.37 5.00
N GLY A 89 -17.60 10.32 4.37
CA GLY A 89 -18.11 11.23 3.33
C GLY A 89 -17.85 10.80 1.88
N GLY A 90 -17.44 9.56 1.62
CA GLY A 90 -17.21 9.06 0.25
C GLY A 90 -15.85 9.43 -0.35
N ALA A 91 -14.88 9.84 0.47
CA ALA A 91 -13.50 9.92 0.03
C ALA A 91 -13.02 8.51 -0.32
N ALA A 92 -12.66 8.31 -1.59
CA ALA A 92 -12.17 7.02 -2.08
C ALA A 92 -11.03 6.55 -1.16
N ILE A 93 -11.20 5.37 -0.55
CA ILE A 93 -10.08 4.65 0.05
C ILE A 93 -9.00 4.64 -1.05
N PRO A 94 -7.80 5.21 -0.82
CA PRO A 94 -6.73 5.08 -1.80
C PRO A 94 -6.61 3.60 -2.04
N LYS A 95 -6.89 3.16 -3.28
CA LYS A 95 -7.01 1.74 -3.61
C LYS A 95 -5.82 1.06 -2.96
N PRO A 96 -6.04 0.17 -1.96
CA PRO A 96 -4.92 -0.53 -1.37
C PRO A 96 -4.17 -1.13 -2.55
N PHE A 97 -2.85 -0.94 -2.58
CA PHE A 97 -2.02 -1.68 -3.52
C PHE A 97 -2.25 -3.15 -3.18
N ARG A 98 -3.16 -3.78 -3.91
CA ARG A 98 -3.36 -5.21 -3.90
C ARG A 98 -2.30 -5.69 -4.87
N PRO A 99 -1.13 -6.20 -4.41
CA PRO A 99 -0.38 -7.07 -5.29
C PRO A 99 -1.37 -8.15 -5.72
N ALA A 100 -1.39 -8.51 -7.00
CA ALA A 100 -2.24 -9.55 -7.53
C ALA A 100 -1.81 -10.89 -6.92
N VAL A 101 -2.23 -11.15 -5.69
CA VAL A 101 -2.24 -12.50 -5.13
C VAL A 101 -3.69 -12.91 -5.23
N THR A 102 -3.99 -13.60 -6.33
CA THR A 102 -5.29 -14.18 -6.59
C THR A 102 -5.58 -15.17 -5.48
N ASP A 103 -6.71 -14.98 -4.80
CA ASP A 103 -7.25 -15.91 -3.81
C ASP A 103 -7.44 -17.29 -4.47
N ALA A 104 -6.44 -18.17 -4.31
CA ALA A 104 -6.51 -19.58 -4.72
C ALA A 104 -6.74 -20.49 -3.50
N GLU A 105 -7.51 -20.00 -2.54
CA GLU A 105 -8.03 -20.79 -1.42
C GLU A 105 -9.55 -20.63 -1.34
N ALA A 106 -10.28 -21.29 -2.25
CA ALA A 106 -11.67 -21.65 -2.02
C ALA A 106 -12.06 -22.87 -2.87
N GLN A 107 -12.56 -23.90 -2.17
CA GLN A 107 -13.18 -25.14 -2.62
C GLN A 107 -12.27 -26.32 -3.03
N ILE A 108 -12.07 -27.20 -2.03
CA ILE A 108 -12.33 -28.67 -1.99
C ILE A 108 -11.81 -29.49 -3.17
#